data_AF-A0A1S9ZNP7-F1
#
_entry.id   AF-A0A1S9ZNP7-F1
#
_cell.length_a   1.000
_cell.length_b   1.000
_cell.length_c   1.000
_cell.angle_alpha   90.00
_cell.angle_beta   90.00
_cell.angle_gamma   90.00
#
_symmetry.space_group_name_H-M   'P 1'
#
loop_
_entity.id
_entity.type
_entity.pdbx_description
1 polymer ?
#
loop_
_entity_poly.entity_id
_entity_poly.type
_entity_poly.pdbx_seq_one_letter_code
_entity_poly.pdbx_strand_id
1 'polypeptide(L)'
;MVKILLPIKQTLKNYNSYPAAMILSLMGLTACQEDQASKDASAPIGLQQPKNSTVNAPNLLKKAKAQNSCPRLVQKKVDRTQILRHDTLATDSCDYFIYPNIGDTVEASVSDRRIELSLTRPDWHDFDNGGFMVTKNGRHVIRLQYNAFGSRPPIMDYVIQIDIIPPKDEY
;
A
#
# COMPACT_ATOMS: atom_id res chain seq x y z
N MET A 1 9.74 4.02 -49.99
CA MET A 1 8.53 4.69 -49.46
C MET A 1 7.40 3.66 -49.49
N VAL A 2 7.13 3.00 -48.36
CA VAL A 2 6.13 1.91 -48.29
C VAL A 2 5.15 2.27 -47.18
N LYS A 3 3.89 2.53 -47.57
CA LYS A 3 2.80 2.95 -46.71
C LYS A 3 2.02 1.70 -46.33
N ILE A 4 2.29 1.14 -45.15
CA ILE A 4 1.57 -0.03 -44.63
C ILE A 4 0.31 0.49 -43.92
N LEU A 5 -0.84 0.24 -44.53
CA LEU A 5 -2.16 0.49 -43.97
C LEU A 5 -2.52 -0.70 -43.05
N LEU A 6 -2.55 -0.50 -41.73
CA LEU A 6 -3.09 -1.47 -40.78
C LEU A 6 -4.59 -1.21 -40.57
N PRO A 7 -5.44 -2.26 -40.50
CA PRO A 7 -6.88 -2.10 -40.43
C PRO A 7 -7.37 -1.65 -39.05
N ILE A 8 -8.26 -0.65 -39.08
CA ILE A 8 -9.03 -0.12 -37.96
C ILE A 8 -9.97 -1.23 -37.45
N LYS A 9 -9.73 -1.76 -36.25
CA LYS A 9 -10.73 -2.59 -35.56
C LYS A 9 -11.77 -1.70 -34.89
N GLN A 10 -13.01 -1.93 -35.30
CA GLN A 10 -14.20 -1.20 -34.90
C GLN A 10 -14.57 -1.44 -33.43
N THR A 11 -15.11 -0.38 -32.84
CA THR A 11 -15.71 -0.25 -31.52
C THR A 11 -16.91 -1.16 -31.30
N LEU A 12 -17.01 -1.78 -30.12
CA LEU A 12 -18.30 -2.15 -29.52
C LEU A 12 -18.39 -1.53 -28.13
N LYS A 13 -19.12 -0.41 -28.07
CA LYS A 13 -19.64 0.16 -26.82
C LYS A 13 -20.82 -0.71 -26.39
N ASN A 14 -20.74 -1.35 -25.23
CA ASN A 14 -21.91 -2.01 -24.64
C ASN A 14 -22.45 -1.12 -23.52
N TYR A 15 -23.52 -0.38 -23.83
CA TYR A 15 -24.31 0.41 -22.90
C TYR A 15 -25.41 -0.50 -22.33
N ASN A 16 -25.32 -0.85 -21.05
CA ASN A 16 -26.46 -1.42 -20.33
C ASN A 16 -27.12 -0.34 -19.49
N SER A 17 -28.27 0.10 -20.00
CA SER A 17 -29.29 0.88 -19.32
C SER A 17 -30.09 -0.03 -18.39
N TYR A 18 -30.21 0.32 -17.11
CA TYR A 18 -31.28 -0.19 -16.23
C TYR A 18 -31.85 0.96 -15.38
N PRO A 19 -33.17 0.94 -15.11
CA PRO A 19 -33.92 2.10 -14.63
C PRO A 19 -33.83 2.26 -13.10
N ALA A 20 -34.22 3.47 -12.68
CA ALA A 20 -34.34 3.92 -11.31
C ALA A 20 -35.21 3.00 -10.43
N ALA A 21 -34.75 2.73 -9.21
CA ALA A 21 -35.58 2.35 -8.09
C ALA A 21 -35.07 3.04 -6.82
N MET A 22 -35.87 3.99 -6.35
CA MET A 22 -35.78 4.64 -5.03
C MET A 22 -35.91 3.60 -3.92
N ILE A 23 -34.94 3.55 -3.00
CA ILE A 23 -35.16 3.09 -1.62
C ILE A 23 -34.40 4.05 -0.69
N LEU A 24 -35.10 5.06 -0.17
CA LEU A 24 -34.73 5.74 1.07
C LEU A 24 -34.90 4.71 2.19
N SER A 25 -33.81 4.24 2.79
CA SER A 25 -33.87 3.48 4.05
C SER A 25 -33.31 4.31 5.18
N LEU A 26 -34.11 4.33 6.25
CA LEU A 26 -34.02 5.17 7.43
C LEU A 26 -32.70 4.98 8.20
N MET A 27 -32.27 6.09 8.79
CA MET A 27 -31.26 6.17 9.83
C MET A 27 -31.59 5.24 11.00
N GLY A 28 -30.70 4.30 11.30
CA GLY A 28 -30.64 3.60 12.59
C GLY A 28 -29.42 4.11 13.37
N LEU A 29 -29.66 4.98 14.34
CA LEU A 29 -28.69 5.31 15.38
C LEU A 29 -28.65 4.12 16.35
N THR A 30 -27.61 3.29 16.27
CA THR A 30 -27.30 2.36 17.36
C THR A 30 -26.44 3.08 18.39
N ALA A 31 -27.02 3.31 19.56
CA ALA A 31 -26.36 3.85 20.73
C ALA A 31 -25.16 2.99 21.12
N CYS A 32 -24.04 3.63 21.45
CA CYS A 32 -22.93 2.99 22.14
C CYS A 32 -23.38 2.62 23.56
N GLN A 33 -23.37 1.33 23.87
CA GLN A 33 -23.58 0.85 25.23
C GLN A 33 -22.24 0.93 25.97
N GLU A 34 -22.20 1.75 27.02
CA GLU A 34 -21.10 1.79 27.98
C GLU A 34 -21.14 0.51 28.84
N ASP A 35 -20.20 -0.41 28.62
CA ASP A 35 -20.01 -1.51 29.55
C ASP A 35 -19.29 -1.00 30.81
N GLN A 36 -20.08 -0.99 31.89
CA GLN A 36 -19.65 -0.65 33.24
C GLN A 36 -18.65 -1.68 33.79
N ALA A 37 -17.71 -1.13 34.56
CA ALA A 37 -16.67 -1.84 35.29
C ALA A 37 -17.19 -2.98 36.18
N SER A 38 -16.54 -4.14 36.09
CA SER A 38 -16.68 -5.24 37.06
C SER A 38 -15.68 -5.05 38.20
N LYS A 39 -16.16 -5.06 39.45
CA LYS A 39 -15.37 -5.07 40.68
C LYS A 39 -15.29 -6.48 41.28
N ASP A 40 -14.06 -6.86 41.59
CA ASP A 40 -13.46 -7.82 42.52
C ASP A 40 -14.29 -8.81 43.37
N ALA A 41 -13.72 -10.04 43.49
CA ALA A 41 -13.40 -10.84 44.70
C ALA A 41 -13.61 -12.35 44.39
N SER A 42 -12.79 -13.35 44.74
CA SER A 42 -11.84 -13.56 45.84
C SER A 42 -10.96 -14.80 45.54
N ALA A 43 -9.75 -14.88 46.11
CA ALA A 43 -8.82 -16.02 46.02
C ALA A 43 -9.24 -17.25 46.87
N PRO A 44 -8.57 -18.42 46.73
CA PRO A 44 -7.53 -18.72 47.73
C PRO A 44 -6.22 -19.34 47.18
N ILE A 45 -5.24 -19.29 48.08
CA ILE A 45 -3.80 -19.53 47.97
C ILE A 45 -3.43 -21.03 48.05
N GLY A 46 -2.41 -21.45 47.30
CA GLY A 46 -1.63 -22.67 47.54
C GLY A 46 -0.16 -22.45 47.16
N LEU A 47 0.73 -22.50 48.15
CA LEU A 47 2.19 -22.28 48.03
C LEU A 47 2.92 -23.41 47.29
N GLN A 48 3.97 -23.07 46.51
CA GLN A 48 5.33 -23.63 46.62
C GLN A 48 6.34 -22.90 45.69
N GLN A 49 7.62 -22.96 46.07
CA GLN A 49 8.67 -21.93 45.94
C GLN A 49 9.75 -22.30 44.87
N PRO A 50 10.93 -21.64 44.81
CA PRO A 50 11.48 -20.90 43.67
C PRO A 50 12.54 -21.67 42.84
N LYS A 51 12.83 -21.24 41.60
CA LYS A 51 14.21 -21.14 41.05
C LYS A 51 14.27 -20.60 39.60
N ASN A 52 15.24 -19.70 39.43
CA ASN A 52 16.02 -19.40 38.23
C ASN A 52 15.43 -18.45 37.17
N SER A 53 15.90 -17.20 37.29
CA SER A 53 16.25 -16.26 36.23
C SER A 53 16.25 -16.81 34.80
N THR A 54 15.43 -16.24 33.92
CA THR A 54 15.82 -15.98 32.53
C THR A 54 15.04 -14.77 32.01
N VAL A 55 15.74 -13.64 31.96
CA VAL A 55 15.63 -12.55 30.97
C VAL A 55 14.23 -12.20 30.47
N ASN A 56 13.72 -11.07 30.96
CA ASN A 56 12.71 -10.25 30.29
C ASN A 56 13.14 -9.98 28.83
N ALA A 57 12.55 -10.70 27.88
CA ALA A 57 12.55 -10.29 26.48
C ALA A 57 11.13 -10.20 25.86
N PRO A 58 10.15 -9.47 26.43
CA PRO A 58 8.89 -9.23 25.71
C PRO A 58 8.99 -8.16 24.61
N ASN A 59 10.09 -7.39 24.55
CA ASN A 59 10.17 -6.18 23.73
C ASN A 59 10.88 -6.31 22.38
N LEU A 60 11.59 -7.42 22.11
CA LEU A 60 12.23 -7.61 20.78
C LEU A 60 11.27 -8.24 19.77
N LEU A 61 10.30 -9.04 20.20
CA LEU A 61 9.35 -9.72 19.31
C LEU A 61 8.29 -8.77 18.72
N LYS A 62 7.92 -7.69 19.45
CA LYS A 62 6.94 -6.70 18.97
C LYS A 62 7.47 -5.83 17.83
N LYS A 63 8.78 -5.53 17.81
CA LYS A 63 9.39 -4.70 16.76
C LYS A 63 9.52 -5.45 15.43
N ALA A 64 9.82 -6.75 15.48
CA ALA A 64 9.89 -7.62 14.31
C ALA A 64 8.52 -7.82 13.62
N LYS A 65 7.42 -7.90 14.40
CA LYS A 65 6.07 -8.03 13.82
C LYS A 65 5.59 -6.75 13.12
N ALA A 66 6.01 -5.57 13.57
CA ALA A 66 5.64 -4.30 12.93
C ALA A 66 6.44 -4.00 11.64
N GLN A 67 7.64 -4.57 11.49
CA GLN A 67 8.47 -4.39 10.29
C GLN A 67 8.04 -5.28 9.10
N ASN A 68 7.24 -6.31 9.35
CA ASN A 68 6.80 -7.25 8.31
C ASN A 68 5.44 -6.92 7.70
N SER A 69 4.75 -5.85 8.13
CA SER A 69 3.43 -5.51 7.61
C SER A 69 3.54 -4.58 6.40
N CYS A 70 3.49 -5.15 5.21
CA CYS A 70 3.01 -4.42 4.06
C CYS A 70 1.48 -4.57 3.98
N PRO A 71 0.66 -3.53 3.67
CA PRO A 71 0.95 -2.23 3.02
C PRO A 71 1.55 -1.12 3.90
N ARG A 72 2.22 -0.15 3.25
CA ARG A 72 2.87 1.02 3.87
C ARG A 72 2.30 2.34 3.34
N LEU A 73 1.76 3.17 4.23
CA LEU A 73 1.45 4.56 3.89
C LEU A 73 2.76 5.35 3.83
N VAL A 74 3.00 6.05 2.73
CA VAL A 74 4.20 6.88 2.60
C VAL A 74 3.82 8.32 2.34
N GLN A 75 4.22 9.17 3.28
CA GLN A 75 3.99 10.60 3.20
C GLN A 75 5.29 11.29 2.83
N LYS A 76 5.20 12.15 1.82
CA LYS A 76 6.27 13.08 1.47
C LYS A 76 6.51 14.04 2.64
N LYS A 77 7.76 14.46 2.86
CA LYS A 77 8.05 15.57 3.78
C LYS A 77 7.62 16.89 3.14
N VAL A 78 7.22 17.87 3.94
CA VAL A 78 6.94 19.23 3.45
C VAL A 78 8.15 19.70 2.61
N ASP A 79 7.86 20.28 1.44
CA ASP A 79 8.83 20.79 0.45
C ASP A 79 9.75 19.75 -0.22
N ARG A 80 9.50 18.44 -0.06
CA ARG A 80 10.19 17.40 -0.83
C ARG A 80 9.28 16.79 -1.87
N THR A 81 9.81 16.53 -3.06
CA THR A 81 9.13 15.73 -4.09
C THR A 81 9.47 14.24 -3.96
N GLN A 82 10.60 13.94 -3.31
CA GLN A 82 11.13 12.60 -3.19
C GLN A 82 10.78 11.92 -1.87
N ILE A 83 10.42 10.65 -1.99
CA ILE A 83 10.29 9.66 -0.94
C ILE A 83 11.40 8.62 -1.15
N LEU A 84 12.31 8.49 -0.19
CA LEU A 84 13.38 7.48 -0.20
C LEU A 84 13.29 6.62 1.05
N ARG A 85 13.26 5.29 0.89
CA ARG A 85 13.07 4.33 1.99
C ARG A 85 13.97 3.12 1.83
N HIS A 86 14.58 2.71 2.93
CA HIS A 86 15.24 1.41 3.08
C HIS A 86 14.27 0.49 3.79
N ASP A 87 13.82 -0.56 3.11
CA ASP A 87 12.80 -1.46 3.61
C ASP A 87 13.10 -2.91 3.21
N THR A 88 12.29 -3.82 3.74
CA THR A 88 12.48 -5.26 3.60
C THR A 88 11.20 -5.90 3.08
N LEU A 89 11.33 -6.73 2.04
CA LEU A 89 10.26 -7.51 1.44
C LEU A 89 10.25 -8.91 2.07
N ALA A 90 9.30 -9.13 2.99
CA ALA A 90 9.12 -10.41 3.68
C ALA A 90 8.02 -11.30 3.05
N THR A 91 7.24 -10.74 2.13
CA THR A 91 6.13 -11.36 1.39
C THR A 91 6.38 -11.28 -0.11
N ASP A 92 5.53 -11.88 -0.94
CA ASP A 92 5.74 -11.83 -2.39
C ASP A 92 5.48 -10.44 -2.98
N SER A 93 4.66 -9.64 -2.29
CA SER A 93 4.30 -8.30 -2.69
C SER A 93 4.29 -7.32 -1.52
N CYS A 94 4.41 -6.04 -1.85
CA CYS A 94 4.29 -4.96 -0.90
C CYS A 94 3.69 -3.70 -1.56
N ASP A 95 2.61 -3.18 -0.97
CA ASP A 95 1.90 -2.01 -1.47
C ASP A 95 2.31 -0.73 -0.74
N TYR A 96 2.58 0.33 -1.51
CA TYR A 96 2.88 1.68 -1.08
C TYR A 96 1.74 2.62 -1.47
N PHE A 97 1.25 3.39 -0.51
CA PHE A 97 0.16 4.34 -0.74
C PHE A 97 0.69 5.77 -0.80
N ILE A 98 0.38 6.46 -1.90
CA ILE A 98 0.71 7.88 -2.11
C ILE A 98 -0.55 8.67 -2.52
N TYR A 99 -0.48 9.98 -2.34
CA TYR A 99 -1.57 10.93 -2.62
C TYR A 99 -1.03 12.14 -3.41
N PRO A 100 -0.65 11.95 -4.69
CA PRO A 100 -0.24 13.03 -5.56
C PRO A 100 -1.45 13.87 -6.00
N ASN A 101 -1.18 15.07 -6.49
CA ASN A 101 -2.19 15.94 -7.10
C ASN A 101 -2.35 15.63 -8.59
N ILE A 102 -3.50 15.96 -9.15
CA ILE A 102 -3.70 15.93 -10.61
C ILE A 102 -2.69 16.87 -11.27
N GLY A 103 -2.04 16.39 -12.33
CA GLY A 103 -0.98 17.09 -13.06
C GLY A 103 0.43 16.73 -12.59
N ASP A 104 0.59 16.13 -11.39
CA ASP A 104 1.88 15.61 -10.96
C ASP A 104 2.32 14.45 -11.88
N THR A 105 3.63 14.30 -12.05
CA THR A 105 4.24 13.10 -12.61
C THR A 105 4.86 12.27 -11.48
N VAL A 106 4.48 11.00 -11.39
CA VAL A 106 5.03 10.04 -10.44
C VAL A 106 6.07 9.18 -11.15
N GLU A 107 7.30 9.17 -10.63
CA GLU A 107 8.36 8.25 -11.03
C GLU A 107 8.70 7.35 -9.84
N ALA A 108 9.01 6.08 -10.09
CA ALA A 108 9.36 5.13 -9.04
C ALA A 108 10.47 4.19 -9.50
N SER A 109 11.38 3.86 -8.58
CA SER A 109 12.45 2.88 -8.81
C SER A 109 12.77 2.08 -7.56
N VAL A 110 13.30 0.87 -7.76
CA VAL A 110 13.73 -0.03 -6.69
C VAL A 110 15.14 -0.54 -6.96
N SER A 111 15.95 -0.67 -5.91
CA SER A 111 17.37 -1.04 -6.04
C SER A 111 17.62 -2.49 -6.43
N ASP A 112 16.67 -3.39 -6.15
CA ASP A 112 16.79 -4.82 -6.44
C ASP A 112 15.99 -5.18 -7.70
N ARG A 113 16.71 -5.59 -8.76
CA ARG A 113 16.13 -5.91 -10.07
C ARG A 113 15.24 -7.14 -10.10
N ARG A 114 15.19 -7.91 -9.01
CA ARG A 114 14.26 -9.04 -8.86
C ARG A 114 12.87 -8.58 -8.42
N ILE A 115 12.71 -7.29 -8.13
CA ILE A 115 11.45 -6.67 -7.73
C ILE A 115 10.96 -5.79 -8.88
N GLU A 116 9.73 -6.05 -9.31
CA GLU A 116 9.01 -5.22 -10.28
C GLU A 116 8.18 -4.17 -9.55
N LEU A 117 8.05 -2.98 -10.16
CA LEU A 117 7.24 -1.87 -9.66
C LEU A 117 6.11 -1.55 -10.64
N SER A 118 4.88 -1.56 -10.13
CA SER A 118 3.71 -1.13 -10.91
C SER A 118 2.78 -0.26 -10.08
N LEU A 119 2.12 0.71 -10.72
CA LEU A 119 0.92 1.32 -10.20
C LEU A 119 -0.25 0.36 -10.44
N THR A 120 -1.01 0.06 -9.40
CA THR A 120 -2.19 -0.84 -9.49
C THR A 120 -3.51 -0.11 -9.30
N ARG A 121 -3.45 1.13 -8.80
CA ARG A 121 -4.60 2.03 -8.63
C ARG A 121 -4.16 3.50 -8.80
N PRO A 122 -5.01 4.36 -9.37
CA PRO A 122 -6.37 4.08 -9.85
C PRO A 122 -6.40 3.35 -11.19
N ASP A 123 -5.35 3.49 -11.98
CA ASP A 123 -5.15 2.80 -13.25
C ASP A 123 -3.83 2.02 -13.18
N TRP A 124 -3.74 0.96 -13.98
CA TRP A 124 -2.51 0.19 -14.07
C TRP A 124 -1.44 0.98 -14.84
N HIS A 125 -0.22 1.04 -14.32
CA HIS A 125 0.95 1.60 -15.01
C HIS A 125 2.20 0.83 -14.61
N ASP A 126 3.06 0.55 -15.58
CA ASP A 126 4.34 -0.10 -15.35
C ASP A 126 5.44 0.97 -15.40
N PHE A 127 6.18 1.10 -14.30
CA PHE A 127 7.20 2.14 -14.14
C PHE A 127 8.46 1.89 -14.97
N ASP A 128 8.66 0.68 -15.52
CA ASP A 128 9.70 0.43 -16.51
C ASP A 128 9.41 1.14 -17.86
N ASN A 129 8.15 1.55 -18.09
CA ASN A 129 7.74 2.35 -19.26
C ASN A 129 7.82 3.88 -19.00
N GLY A 130 8.42 4.31 -17.88
CA GLY A 130 8.61 5.71 -17.52
C GLY A 130 7.61 6.21 -16.47
N GLY A 131 7.55 7.54 -16.30
CA GLY A 131 6.70 8.18 -15.29
C GLY A 131 5.20 8.08 -15.57
N PHE A 132 4.40 8.12 -14.51
CA PHE A 132 2.94 8.13 -14.55
C PHE A 132 2.41 9.55 -14.35
N MET A 133 1.70 10.09 -15.34
CA MET A 133 1.00 11.37 -15.20
C MET A 133 -0.32 11.18 -14.44
N VAL A 134 -0.48 11.89 -13.34
CA VAL A 134 -1.64 11.77 -12.46
C VAL A 134 -2.84 12.49 -13.07
N THR A 135 -3.88 11.73 -13.40
CA THR A 135 -5.12 12.23 -14.02
C THR A 135 -6.34 12.12 -13.11
N LYS A 136 -6.21 11.43 -11.97
CA LYS A 136 -7.31 11.15 -11.03
C LYS A 136 -6.89 11.51 -9.61
N ASN A 137 -7.83 12.01 -8.83
CA ASN A 137 -7.60 12.30 -7.41
C ASN A 137 -7.61 11.03 -6.55
N GLY A 138 -6.99 11.14 -5.38
CA GLY A 138 -7.10 10.16 -4.31
C GLY A 138 -5.90 9.21 -4.21
N ARG A 139 -6.13 8.06 -3.59
CA ARG A 139 -5.06 7.11 -3.26
C ARG A 139 -4.55 6.40 -4.51
N HIS A 140 -3.26 6.52 -4.72
CA HIS A 140 -2.50 5.76 -5.69
C HIS A 140 -1.75 4.63 -4.98
N VAL A 141 -1.69 3.45 -5.61
CA VAL A 141 -1.05 2.27 -5.02
C VAL A 141 0.06 1.77 -5.90
N ILE A 142 1.29 1.93 -5.44
CA ILE A 142 2.49 1.37 -6.06
C ILE A 142 2.74 0.00 -5.42
N ARG A 143 2.75 -1.06 -6.22
CA ARG A 143 3.02 -2.43 -5.78
C ARG A 143 4.44 -2.82 -6.18
N LEU A 144 5.18 -3.31 -5.20
CA LEU A 144 6.40 -4.07 -5.38
C LEU A 144 6.02 -5.55 -5.44
N GLN A 145 6.57 -6.28 -6.41
CA GLN A 145 6.30 -7.70 -6.59
C GLN A 145 7.61 -8.41 -6.91
N TYR A 146 7.90 -9.53 -6.25
CA TYR A 146 9.01 -10.39 -6.67
C TYR A 146 8.71 -10.98 -8.07
N ASN A 147 9.61 -10.76 -9.02
CA ASN A 147 9.49 -11.19 -10.42
C ASN A 147 10.83 -11.72 -10.98
N ALA A 148 11.47 -12.65 -10.26
CA ALA A 148 12.68 -13.32 -10.77
C ALA A 148 12.51 -14.84 -10.79
N PHE A 149 13.28 -15.50 -11.66
CA PHE A 149 13.32 -16.96 -11.74
C PHE A 149 13.80 -17.59 -10.43
N GLY A 150 13.14 -18.67 -10.02
CA GLY A 150 13.47 -19.42 -8.80
C GLY A 150 12.65 -19.02 -7.59
N SER A 151 12.93 -19.65 -6.44
CA SER A 151 12.25 -19.34 -5.19
C SER A 151 12.68 -17.98 -4.64
N ARG A 152 11.69 -17.19 -4.20
CA ARG A 152 11.96 -15.93 -3.49
C ARG A 152 12.77 -16.22 -2.22
N PRO A 153 13.85 -15.47 -1.94
CA PRO A 153 14.48 -15.49 -0.63
C PRO A 153 13.47 -15.13 0.48
N PRO A 154 13.58 -15.69 1.70
CA PRO A 154 12.64 -15.37 2.78
C PRO A 154 12.54 -13.86 3.05
N ILE A 155 13.66 -13.16 2.93
CA ILE A 155 13.86 -11.75 3.21
C ILE A 155 14.66 -11.14 2.08
N MET A 156 14.22 -9.98 1.58
CA MET A 156 14.96 -9.18 0.59
C MET A 156 14.97 -7.72 1.02
N ASP A 157 16.16 -7.16 1.22
CA ASP A 157 16.31 -5.73 1.50
C ASP A 157 16.35 -4.94 0.19
N TYR A 158 15.69 -3.79 0.17
CA TYR A 158 15.64 -2.92 -0.99
C TYR A 158 15.58 -1.45 -0.58
N VAL A 159 15.98 -0.60 -1.51
CA VAL A 159 15.72 0.84 -1.46
C VAL A 159 14.66 1.15 -2.50
N ILE A 160 13.58 1.82 -2.08
CA ILE A 160 12.59 2.38 -2.98
C ILE A 160 12.70 3.90 -3.00
N GLN A 161 12.68 4.45 -4.20
CA GLN A 161 12.58 5.87 -4.48
C GLN A 161 11.28 6.14 -5.22
N ILE A 162 10.50 7.10 -4.74
CA ILE A 162 9.29 7.60 -5.41
C ILE A 162 9.40 9.11 -5.50
N ASP A 163 9.40 9.65 -6.71
CA ASP A 163 9.44 11.07 -6.98
C ASP A 163 8.06 11.53 -7.46
N ILE A 164 7.49 12.53 -6.79
CA ILE A 164 6.22 13.17 -7.15
C ILE A 164 6.55 14.59 -7.62
N ILE A 165 6.63 14.76 -8.93
CA ILE A 165 7.11 15.96 -9.61
C ILE A 165 5.90 16.82 -10.00
N PRO A 166 5.74 18.02 -9.42
CA PRO A 166 4.69 18.94 -9.84
C PRO A 166 4.84 19.34 -11.32
N PRO A 167 3.75 19.71 -12.01
CA PRO A 167 3.86 20.30 -13.33
C PRO A 167 4.74 21.55 -13.28
N LYS A 168 5.55 21.77 -14.31
CA LYS A 168 6.27 23.03 -14.43
C LYS A 168 5.25 24.13 -14.65
N ASP A 169 5.21 25.11 -13.77
CA ASP A 169 4.40 26.30 -14.01
C ASP A 169 4.99 27.02 -15.23
N GLU A 170 4.25 27.04 -16.34
CA GLU A 170 4.53 27.94 -17.45
C GLU A 170 4.10 29.35 -17.01
N TYR A 171 5.06 30.11 -16.47
CA TYR A 171 4.92 31.55 -16.18
C TYR A 171 5.57 32.39 -17.26
#